data_AF-A0A6P9BM16-F1
#
_entry.id   AF-A0A6P9BM16-F1
#
_cell.length_a   1.000
_cell.length_b   1.000
_cell.length_c   1.000
_cell.angle_alpha   90.00
_cell.angle_beta   90.00
_cell.angle_gamma   90.00
#
_symmetry.space_group_name_H-M   'P 1'
#
loop_
_entity.id
_entity.type
_entity.pdbx_description
1 polymer ?
#
loop_
_entity_poly.entity_id
_entity_poly.type
_entity_poly.pdbx_seq_one_letter_code
_entity_poly.pdbx_strand_id
1 'polypeptide(L)'
;MVFSADQDKSASWDANNIYENLRAKNLAEVKKWREQGPCQKELYKALDKLAKAQQTTGEQLYRFYLPNCNKNGFYHSKQCETSLDGNPANCWCVYPKNGKRITESPEMMGNPECEQFISSQK
;
A
#
# COMPACT_ATOMS: atom_id res chain seq x y z
N MET A 1 -35.50 5.00 -56.91
CA MET A 1 -35.53 4.75 -55.46
C MET A 1 -34.45 3.73 -55.15
N VAL A 2 -33.40 4.10 -54.41
CA VAL A 2 -32.66 3.16 -53.54
C VAL A 2 -32.07 4.01 -52.41
N PHE A 3 -32.53 3.79 -51.17
CA PHE A 3 -31.93 4.35 -49.96
C PHE A 3 -30.90 3.33 -49.44
N SER A 4 -29.61 3.69 -49.39
CA SER A 4 -28.57 2.84 -48.78
C SER A 4 -28.46 3.17 -47.29
N ALA A 5 -28.84 2.23 -46.43
CA ALA A 5 -28.71 2.30 -44.98
C ALA A 5 -27.42 1.57 -44.55
N ASP A 6 -26.27 2.25 -44.58
CA ASP A 6 -24.99 1.62 -44.21
C ASP A 6 -24.01 2.55 -43.46
N GLN A 7 -24.52 3.53 -42.69
CA GLN A 7 -23.64 4.49 -42.02
C GLN A 7 -23.81 4.65 -40.49
N ASP A 8 -24.51 3.75 -39.80
CA ASP A 8 -24.84 3.96 -38.38
C ASP A 8 -24.53 2.80 -37.42
N LYS A 9 -23.65 1.86 -37.83
CA LYS A 9 -23.19 0.77 -36.94
C LYS A 9 -21.82 1.04 -36.31
N SER A 10 -20.89 1.71 -37.00
CA SER A 10 -19.50 1.87 -36.55
C SER A 10 -19.37 2.66 -35.24
N ALA A 11 -20.00 3.84 -35.15
CA ALA A 11 -19.88 4.74 -33.99
C ALA A 11 -20.41 4.14 -32.68
N SER A 12 -21.38 3.22 -32.77
CA SER A 12 -22.00 2.55 -31.61
C SER A 12 -21.15 1.40 -31.07
N TRP A 13 -20.51 0.59 -31.93
CA TRP A 13 -19.58 -0.46 -31.48
C TRP A 13 -18.32 0.12 -30.84
N ASP A 14 -17.83 1.25 -31.36
CA ASP A 14 -16.65 1.94 -30.84
C ASP A 14 -16.88 2.43 -29.40
N ALA A 15 -18.05 3.04 -29.13
CA ALA A 15 -18.41 3.50 -27.79
C ALA A 15 -18.62 2.35 -26.78
N ASN A 16 -19.30 1.27 -27.20
CA ASN A 16 -19.52 0.10 -26.34
C ASN A 16 -18.20 -0.61 -25.99
N ASN A 17 -17.28 -0.72 -26.95
CA ASN A 17 -15.97 -1.32 -26.74
C ASN A 17 -15.11 -0.47 -25.78
N ILE A 18 -15.13 0.86 -25.92
CA ILE A 18 -14.45 1.77 -24.99
C ILE A 18 -15.01 1.60 -23.57
N TYR A 19 -16.34 1.53 -23.42
CA TYR A 19 -16.98 1.37 -22.13
C TYR A 19 -16.61 0.04 -21.45
N GLU A 20 -16.68 -1.08 -22.18
CA GLU A 20 -16.32 -2.39 -21.64
C GLU A 20 -14.82 -2.48 -21.26
N ASN A 21 -13.94 -1.83 -22.02
CA ASN A 21 -12.53 -1.73 -21.66
C ASN A 21 -12.29 -0.92 -20.37
N LEU A 22 -12.97 0.22 -20.22
CA LEU A 22 -12.92 1.01 -18.98
C LEU A 22 -13.45 0.23 -17.79
N ARG A 23 -14.54 -0.51 -17.98
CA ARG A 23 -15.12 -1.40 -16.97
C ARG A 23 -14.16 -2.51 -16.57
N ALA A 24 -13.53 -3.17 -17.54
CA ALA A 24 -12.54 -4.22 -17.30
C ALA A 24 -11.32 -3.69 -16.53
N LYS A 25 -10.81 -2.50 -16.90
CA LYS A 25 -9.72 -1.83 -16.17
C LYS A 25 -10.10 -1.51 -14.74
N ASN A 26 -11.27 -0.91 -14.50
CA ASN A 26 -11.76 -0.61 -13.15
C ASN A 26 -11.90 -1.88 -12.31
N LEU A 27 -12.45 -2.97 -12.87
CA LEU A 27 -12.55 -4.25 -12.17
C LEU A 27 -11.18 -4.84 -11.82
N ALA A 28 -10.21 -4.74 -12.73
CA ALA A 28 -8.84 -5.18 -12.49
C ALA A 28 -8.17 -4.35 -11.38
N GLU A 29 -8.36 -3.03 -11.36
CA GLU A 29 -7.87 -2.18 -10.27
C GLU A 29 -8.52 -2.52 -8.93
N VAL A 30 -9.84 -2.69 -8.88
CA VAL A 30 -10.56 -3.07 -7.67
C VAL A 30 -10.11 -4.45 -7.16
N LYS A 31 -9.88 -5.41 -8.05
CA LYS A 31 -9.34 -6.73 -7.67
C LYS A 31 -7.93 -6.59 -7.10
N LYS A 32 -7.06 -5.83 -7.78
CA LYS A 32 -5.72 -5.52 -7.29
C LYS A 32 -5.75 -4.91 -5.89
N TRP A 33 -6.62 -3.93 -5.63
CA TRP A 33 -6.79 -3.32 -4.31
C TRP A 33 -7.33 -4.30 -3.24
N ARG A 34 -8.22 -5.23 -3.62
CA ARG A 34 -8.74 -6.26 -2.71
C ARG A 34 -7.67 -7.28 -2.33
N GLU A 35 -6.86 -7.69 -3.29
CA GLU A 35 -5.76 -8.64 -3.15
C GLU A 35 -4.57 -8.09 -2.34
N GLN A 36 -4.51 -6.77 -2.13
CA GLN A 36 -3.50 -6.17 -1.24
C GLN A 36 -3.66 -6.69 0.19
N GLY A 37 -2.56 -7.17 0.75
CA GLY A 37 -2.47 -7.56 2.16
C GLY A 37 -2.66 -6.38 3.11
N PRO A 38 -2.82 -6.66 4.42
CA PRO A 38 -3.15 -5.64 5.43
C PRO A 38 -2.09 -4.54 5.53
N CYS A 39 -0.81 -4.89 5.43
CA CYS A 39 0.29 -3.91 5.49
C CYS A 39 0.25 -2.95 4.31
N GLN A 40 0.04 -3.47 3.10
CA GLN A 40 0.02 -2.62 1.90
C GLN A 40 -1.15 -1.62 1.92
N LYS A 41 -2.31 -2.04 2.41
CA LYS A 41 -3.47 -1.14 2.61
C LYS A 41 -3.15 -0.04 3.63
N GLU A 42 -2.45 -0.37 4.70
CA GLU A 42 -2.01 0.61 5.71
C GLU A 42 -0.94 1.56 5.14
N LEU A 43 0.02 1.04 4.39
CA LEU A 43 1.07 1.82 3.73
C LEU A 43 0.48 2.90 2.82
N TYR A 44 -0.47 2.56 1.95
CA TYR A 44 -1.10 3.57 1.08
C TYR A 44 -1.87 4.63 1.87
N LYS A 45 -2.54 4.26 2.97
CA LYS A 45 -3.19 5.23 3.85
C LYS A 45 -2.18 6.14 4.55
N ALA A 46 -1.02 5.62 4.95
CA ALA A 46 0.04 6.42 5.56
C ALA A 46 0.63 7.40 4.54
N LEU A 47 0.88 6.96 3.31
CA LEU A 47 1.37 7.83 2.22
C LEU A 47 0.40 8.97 1.90
N ASP A 48 -0.90 8.68 1.80
CA ASP A 48 -1.93 9.72 1.56
C ASP A 48 -1.94 10.77 2.68
N LYS A 49 -1.82 10.35 3.94
CA LYS A 49 -1.73 11.26 5.09
C LYS A 49 -0.47 12.14 5.04
N LEU A 50 0.68 11.55 4.70
CA LEU A 50 1.94 12.29 4.59
C LEU A 50 1.90 13.31 3.46
N ALA A 51 1.36 12.93 2.29
CA ALA A 51 1.20 13.83 1.15
C ALA A 51 0.32 15.04 1.51
N LYS A 52 -0.77 14.82 2.25
CA LYS A 52 -1.65 15.89 2.74
C LYS A 52 -0.95 16.78 3.77
N ALA A 53 -0.23 16.19 4.73
CA ALA A 53 0.49 16.94 5.76
C ALA A 53 1.59 17.84 5.16
N GLN A 54 2.32 17.35 4.16
CA GLN A 54 3.33 18.17 3.45
C GLN A 54 2.72 19.38 2.74
N GLN A 55 1.50 19.26 2.21
CA GLN A 55 0.80 20.37 1.56
C GLN A 55 0.29 21.43 2.55
N THR A 56 -0.10 21.02 3.77
CA THR A 56 -0.72 21.93 4.75
C THR A 56 0.29 22.66 5.62
N THR A 57 1.35 21.97 6.07
CA THR A 57 2.19 22.48 7.16
C THR A 57 3.45 23.15 6.66
N GLY A 58 3.92 22.84 5.44
CA GLY A 58 5.19 23.35 4.88
C GLY A 58 6.45 22.93 5.66
N GLU A 59 6.30 22.34 6.84
CA GLU A 59 7.38 21.80 7.67
C GLU A 59 7.94 20.50 7.09
N GLN A 60 9.26 20.37 7.19
CA GLN A 60 9.96 19.14 6.85
C GLN A 60 9.73 18.08 7.94
N LEU A 61 9.03 17.01 7.59
CA LEU A 61 8.89 15.83 8.44
C LEU A 61 10.21 15.05 8.44
N TYR A 62 11.06 15.27 9.45
CA TYR A 62 12.34 14.56 9.57
C TYR A 62 12.19 13.12 10.05
N ARG A 63 11.08 12.79 10.72
CA ARG A 63 10.83 11.47 11.29
C ARG A 63 9.36 11.08 11.24
N PHE A 64 9.06 9.90 10.72
CA PHE A 64 7.68 9.38 10.60
C PHE A 64 7.67 7.87 10.40
N TYR A 65 6.52 7.23 10.57
CA TYR A 65 6.37 5.79 10.36
C TYR A 65 5.74 5.46 9.00
N LEU A 66 6.41 4.61 8.23
CA LEU A 66 5.84 3.91 7.08
C LEU A 66 5.93 2.39 7.32
N PRO A 67 4.82 1.65 7.24
CA PRO A 67 4.83 0.20 7.41
C PRO A 67 5.74 -0.49 6.38
N ASN A 68 6.71 -1.27 6.87
CA ASN A 68 7.59 -2.09 6.04
C ASN A 68 6.84 -3.35 5.63
N CYS A 69 6.45 -3.42 4.36
CA CYS A 69 5.67 -4.53 3.82
C CYS A 69 6.52 -5.46 2.97
N ASN A 70 6.24 -6.76 3.03
CA ASN A 70 6.80 -7.73 2.11
C ASN A 70 6.02 -7.76 0.78
N LYS A 71 6.55 -8.49 -0.21
CA LYS A 71 5.96 -8.62 -1.55
C LYS A 71 4.53 -9.18 -1.59
N ASN A 72 4.11 -9.87 -0.54
CA ASN A 72 2.76 -10.44 -0.43
C ASN A 72 1.77 -9.47 0.25
N GLY A 73 2.21 -8.25 0.59
CA GLY A 73 1.39 -7.23 1.24
C GLY A 73 1.21 -7.43 2.76
N PHE A 74 2.00 -8.31 3.37
CA PHE A 74 2.05 -8.52 4.83
C PHE A 74 3.20 -7.76 5.46
N TYR A 75 3.21 -7.63 6.78
CA TYR A 75 4.25 -6.88 7.49
C TYR A 75 5.56 -7.66 7.50
N HIS A 76 6.68 -6.97 7.36
CA HIS A 76 7.95 -7.49 7.84
C HIS A 76 7.92 -7.57 9.37
N SER A 77 8.58 -8.59 9.92
CA SER A 77 8.67 -8.79 11.37
C SER A 77 9.35 -7.62 12.06
N LYS A 78 10.39 -7.05 11.45
CA LYS A 78 11.01 -5.80 11.87
C LYS A 78 10.29 -4.61 11.24
N GLN A 79 9.92 -3.66 12.07
CA GLN A 79 9.41 -2.35 11.68
C GLN A 79 10.33 -1.27 12.22
N CYS A 80 10.49 -0.19 11.48
CA CYS A 80 11.34 0.94 11.84
C CYS A 80 10.64 2.25 11.48
N GLU A 81 10.96 3.31 12.20
CA GLU A 81 10.72 4.68 11.76
C GLU A 81 11.56 5.00 10.51
N THR A 82 11.07 5.93 9.71
CA THR A 82 11.84 6.60 8.66
C THR A 82 12.50 7.83 9.27
N SER A 83 13.82 7.96 9.14
CA SER A 83 14.59 9.16 9.52
C SER A 83 15.23 9.76 8.27
N LEU A 84 14.96 11.03 8.00
CA LEU A 84 15.53 11.77 6.85
C LEU A 84 16.77 12.58 7.20
N ASP A 85 17.02 12.77 8.49
CA ASP A 85 18.10 13.56 9.09
C ASP A 85 19.37 12.75 9.40
N GLY A 86 19.37 11.46 9.07
CA GLY A 86 20.49 10.54 9.33
C GLY A 86 20.59 10.03 10.77
N ASN A 87 19.67 10.44 11.66
CA ASN A 87 19.61 9.88 13.00
C ASN A 87 19.14 8.42 12.98
N PRO A 88 19.61 7.56 13.92
CA PRO A 88 19.14 6.19 13.99
C PRO A 88 17.63 6.11 14.16
N ALA A 89 16.97 5.29 13.34
CA ALA A 89 15.56 4.99 13.46
C ALA A 89 15.29 4.07 14.66
N ASN A 90 14.17 4.29 15.34
CA ASN A 90 13.67 3.33 16.32
C ASN A 90 13.04 2.17 15.56
N CYS A 91 13.37 0.95 15.97
CA CYS A 91 12.81 -0.26 15.39
C CYS A 91 12.19 -1.16 16.47
N TRP A 92 11.15 -1.89 16.09
CA TRP A 92 10.41 -2.83 16.93
C TRP A 92 9.98 -4.07 16.13
N CYS A 93 9.60 -5.14 16.84
CA CYS A 93 9.07 -6.34 16.22
C CYS A 93 7.54 -6.39 16.22
N VAL A 94 6.98 -6.91 15.13
CA VAL A 94 5.54 -7.11 14.93
C VAL A 94 5.24 -8.52 14.40
N TYR A 95 4.01 -8.98 14.59
CA TYR A 95 3.52 -10.19 13.94
C TYR A 95 3.28 -9.95 12.44
N PRO A 96 3.90 -10.72 11.52
CA PRO A 96 3.78 -10.50 10.08
C PRO A 96 2.34 -10.49 9.54
N LYS A 97 1.44 -11.25 10.18
CA LYS A 97 0.05 -11.39 9.73
C LYS A 97 -0.80 -10.13 9.96
N ASN A 98 -0.55 -9.37 11.02
CA ASN A 98 -1.46 -8.30 11.46
C ASN A 98 -0.77 -7.00 11.89
N GLY A 99 0.57 -6.97 11.92
CA GLY A 99 1.33 -5.77 12.28
C GLY A 99 1.26 -5.40 13.76
N LYS A 100 0.66 -6.23 14.63
CA LYS A 100 0.63 -5.99 16.07
C LYS A 100 2.04 -6.13 16.64
N ARG A 101 2.43 -5.14 17.45
CA ARG A 101 3.70 -5.15 18.18
C ARG A 101 3.78 -6.36 19.11
N ILE A 102 4.95 -6.98 19.16
CA ILE A 102 5.27 -8.03 20.12
C ILE A 102 5.72 -7.32 21.40
N THR A 103 4.93 -7.41 22.47
CA THR A 103 5.18 -6.69 23.74
C THR A 103 6.51 -7.05 24.39
N GLU A 104 6.99 -8.28 24.17
CA GLU A 104 8.27 -8.76 24.71
C GLU A 104 9.50 -8.26 23.90
N SER A 105 9.28 -7.64 22.74
CA SER A 105 10.37 -7.09 21.94
C SER A 105 10.78 -5.71 22.47
N PRO A 106 12.08 -5.49 22.77
CA PRO A 106 12.59 -4.16 23.09
C PRO A 106 12.41 -3.22 21.90
N GLU A 107 12.07 -1.95 22.18
CA GLU A 107 12.28 -0.86 21.23
C GLU A 107 13.75 -0.48 21.32
N MET A 108 14.46 -0.57 20.21
CA MET A 108 15.87 -0.22 20.19
C MET A 108 16.20 0.62 18.96
N MET A 109 17.18 1.49 19.12
CA MET A 109 17.84 2.10 17.98
C MET A 109 18.70 1.03 17.30
N GLY A 110 18.31 0.60 16.10
CA GLY A 110 19.03 -0.43 15.35
C GLY A 110 18.20 -1.67 15.02
N ASN A 111 18.83 -2.84 14.99
CA ASN A 111 18.23 -4.06 14.44
C ASN A 111 17.77 -5.03 15.56
N PRO A 112 16.49 -5.06 15.95
CA PRO A 112 15.99 -6.07 16.87
C PRO A 112 16.00 -7.44 16.17
N GLU A 113 16.50 -8.49 16.86
CA GLU A 113 16.49 -9.87 16.38
C GLU A 113 15.07 -10.46 16.44
N CYS A 114 14.18 -10.01 15.54
CA CYS A 114 12.76 -10.35 15.57
C CYS A 114 12.44 -11.83 15.32
N GLU A 115 13.38 -12.61 14.79
CA GLU A 115 13.17 -14.03 14.49
C GLU A 115 12.98 -14.87 15.75
N GLN A 116 13.67 -14.53 16.85
CA GLN A 116 13.61 -15.24 18.14
C GLN A 116 12.23 -15.14 18.81
N PHE A 117 11.55 -14.01 18.62
CA PHE A 117 10.23 -13.76 19.20
C PHE A 117 9.09 -14.41 18.41
N ILE A 118 9.30 -14.68 17.11
CA ILE A 118 8.28 -15.30 16.25
C ILE A 118 8.31 -16.83 16.36
N SER A 119 9.49 -17.43 16.58
CA SER A 119 9.65 -18.89 16.71
C SER A 119 9.15 -19.45 18.05
N SER A 120 9.11 -18.63 19.10
CA SER A 120 8.72 -19.02 20.46
C SER A 120 7.19 -19.13 20.68
N GLN A 121 6.39 -18.90 19.64
CA GLN A 121 4.91 -18.91 19.66
C GLN A 121 4.32 -20.10 18.89
N LYS A 122 5.11 -21.16 18.66
CA LYS A 122 4.66 -22.39 17.98
C LYS A 122 4.25 -23.47 18.96
#